data_AF-A0A2H3CXY3-F1
#
_entry.id   AF-A0A2H3CXY3-F1
#
_cell.length_a   1.000
_cell.length_b   1.000
_cell.length_c   1.000
_cell.angle_alpha   90.00
_cell.angle_beta   90.00
_cell.angle_gamma   90.00
#
_symmetry.space_group_name_H-M   'P 1'
#
loop_
_entity.id
_entity.type
_entity.pdbx_description
1 polymer ?
#
loop_
_entity_poly.entity_id
_entity_poly.type
_entity_poly.pdbx_seq_one_letter_code
_entity_poly.pdbx_strand_id
1 'polypeptide(L)'
;MLDKKVLQLVLDVDIQWSSTDIMIEQAIELCKGIELFLNKQDFADLCKHKLSEDEWKALEIIHQILAVPHTFQQKLSANKTPTLSLAIPSFWQMIQLWQGIKITFPDAVPALDEGLEKLATYRERLDIVPAYTLATILNPNAKLCWYHHYMPGEEADA
;
A
#
# COMPACT_ATOMS: atom_id res chain seq x y z
N MET A 1 -4.90 -24.40 18.53
CA MET A 1 -5.36 -23.17 19.20
C MET A 1 -4.92 -22.02 18.31
N LEU A 2 -5.86 -21.29 17.71
CA LEU A 2 -5.53 -20.14 16.86
C LEU A 2 -5.01 -19.03 17.77
N ASP A 3 -3.73 -18.68 17.61
CA ASP A 3 -3.09 -17.53 18.20
C ASP A 3 -3.78 -16.27 17.61
N LYS A 4 -4.86 -15.82 18.24
CA LYS A 4 -5.56 -14.60 17.82
C LYS A 4 -4.67 -13.42 18.19
N LYS A 5 -4.12 -12.76 17.17
CA LYS A 5 -3.38 -11.50 17.30
C LYS A 5 -4.24 -10.52 18.11
N VAL A 6 -3.69 -9.96 19.18
CA VAL A 6 -4.40 -8.97 19.99
C VAL A 6 -4.54 -7.70 19.16
N LEU A 7 -5.75 -7.43 18.65
CA LEU A 7 -6.07 -6.21 17.91
C LEU A 7 -6.31 -5.08 18.93
N GLN A 8 -5.42 -4.09 18.94
CA GLN A 8 -5.61 -2.86 19.70
C GLN A 8 -6.28 -1.82 18.82
N LEU A 9 -7.18 -1.02 19.40
CA LEU A 9 -7.81 0.11 18.72
C LEU A 9 -6.71 1.08 18.28
N VAL A 10 -6.52 1.21 16.98
CA VAL A 10 -5.59 2.19 16.41
C VAL A 10 -6.30 3.53 16.36
N LEU A 11 -5.68 4.55 16.95
CA LEU A 11 -6.16 5.92 16.84
C LEU A 11 -5.92 6.41 15.42
N ASP A 12 -6.97 7.00 14.82
CA ASP A 12 -6.82 7.63 13.52
C ASP A 12 -5.87 8.83 13.63
N VAL A 13 -5.01 8.96 12.64
CA VAL A 13 -4.06 10.07 12.52
C VAL A 13 -4.32 10.68 11.15
N ASP A 14 -5.05 11.81 11.13
CA ASP A 14 -5.56 12.47 9.92
C ASP A 14 -4.52 12.70 8.81
N ILE A 15 -3.23 12.80 9.18
CA ILE A 15 -2.12 13.05 8.26
C ILE A 15 -1.47 11.77 7.70
N GLN A 16 -1.93 10.58 8.08
CA GLN A 16 -1.25 9.33 7.76
C GLN A 16 -2.20 8.25 7.23
N TRP A 17 -2.19 8.06 5.91
CA TRP A 17 -2.97 7.02 5.22
C TRP A 17 -2.75 5.58 5.75
N SER A 18 -1.64 5.33 6.47
CA SER A 18 -1.40 4.02 7.10
C SER A 18 -2.25 3.76 8.34
N SER A 19 -2.72 4.77 9.08
CA SER A 19 -3.67 4.54 10.18
C SER A 19 -5.00 4.05 9.63
N THR A 20 -5.48 4.71 8.57
CA THR A 20 -6.71 4.34 7.86
C THR A 20 -6.64 2.91 7.33
N ASP A 21 -5.54 2.51 6.69
CA ASP A 21 -5.35 1.13 6.22
C ASP A 21 -5.48 0.09 7.35
N ILE A 22 -4.78 0.32 8.47
CA ILE A 22 -4.82 -0.58 9.63
C ILE A 22 -6.23 -0.62 10.24
N MET A 23 -6.93 0.52 10.31
CA MET A 23 -8.30 0.56 10.81
C MET A 23 -9.25 -0.24 9.93
N ILE A 24 -9.10 -0.15 8.61
CA ILE A 24 -9.92 -0.92 7.67
C ILE A 24 -9.60 -2.41 7.79
N GLU A 25 -8.33 -2.81 7.86
CA GLU A 25 -7.92 -4.21 8.09
C GLU A 25 -8.60 -4.79 9.34
N GLN A 26 -8.56 -4.04 10.46
CA GLN A 26 -9.20 -4.44 11.71
C GLN A 26 -10.72 -4.52 11.59
N ALA A 27 -11.34 -3.56 10.92
CA ALA A 27 -12.79 -3.54 10.71
C ALA A 27 -13.25 -4.75 9.88
N ILE A 28 -12.49 -5.13 8.85
CA ILE A 28 -12.75 -6.33 8.04
C ILE A 28 -12.59 -7.60 8.90
N GLU A 29 -11.52 -7.72 9.69
CA GLU A 29 -11.31 -8.88 10.57
C GLU A 29 -12.43 -9.03 11.62
N LEU A 30 -12.93 -7.89 12.13
CA LEU A 30 -13.97 -7.84 13.16
C LEU A 30 -15.38 -7.66 12.60
N CYS A 31 -15.59 -7.73 11.28
CA CYS A 31 -16.87 -7.42 10.62
C CYS A 31 -18.06 -8.15 11.29
N LYS A 32 -17.96 -9.46 11.49
CA LYS A 32 -19.00 -10.26 12.19
C LYS A 32 -19.27 -9.78 13.61
N GLY A 33 -18.21 -9.37 14.32
CA GLY A 33 -18.31 -8.83 15.69
C GLY A 33 -18.99 -7.46 15.70
N ILE A 34 -18.66 -6.60 14.74
CA ILE A 34 -19.26 -5.28 14.56
C ILE A 34 -20.75 -5.42 14.25
N GLU A 35 -21.13 -6.31 13.33
CA GLU A 35 -22.54 -6.53 13.01
C GLU A 35 -23.34 -7.07 14.20
N LEU A 36 -22.80 -8.05 14.94
CA LEU A 36 -23.42 -8.57 16.15
C LEU A 36 -23.57 -7.49 17.23
N PHE A 37 -22.58 -6.60 17.35
CA PHE A 37 -22.59 -5.49 18.29
C PHE A 37 -23.65 -4.43 17.93
N LEU A 38 -23.73 -4.06 16.65
CA LEU A 38 -24.70 -3.10 16.14
C LEU A 38 -26.15 -3.62 16.23
N ASN A 39 -26.36 -4.94 16.17
CA ASN A 39 -27.70 -5.52 16.30
C ASN A 39 -28.23 -5.55 17.75
N LYS A 40 -27.46 -5.11 18.77
CA LYS A 40 -27.91 -5.05 20.17
C LYS A 40 -28.73 -3.79 20.45
N GLN A 41 -29.80 -3.93 21.24
CA GLN A 41 -30.67 -2.81 21.63
C GLN A 41 -29.94 -1.68 22.37
N ASP A 42 -28.87 -2.00 23.10
CA ASP A 42 -28.08 -1.04 23.88
C ASP A 42 -27.36 0.01 23.01
N PHE A 43 -27.23 -0.24 21.70
CA PHE A 43 -26.46 0.59 20.75
C PHE A 43 -27.28 1.02 19.53
N ALA A 44 -28.59 1.17 19.68
CA ALA A 44 -29.49 1.55 18.58
C ALA A 44 -29.05 2.83 17.82
N ASP A 45 -28.40 3.77 18.51
CA ASP A 45 -27.88 5.01 17.92
C ASP A 45 -26.74 4.78 16.90
N LEU A 46 -26.02 3.66 17.02
CA LEU A 46 -24.92 3.28 16.14
C LEU A 46 -25.39 2.49 14.91
N CYS A 47 -26.62 1.94 14.93
CA CYS A 47 -27.19 1.24 13.77
C CYS A 47 -27.18 2.08 12.49
N LYS A 48 -27.26 3.41 12.60
CA LYS A 48 -27.18 4.34 11.46
C LYS A 48 -25.83 4.31 10.72
N HIS A 49 -24.79 3.78 11.35
CA HIS A 49 -23.46 3.61 10.77
C HIS A 49 -23.20 2.18 10.29
N LYS A 50 -24.24 1.34 10.25
CA LYS A 50 -24.12 -0.02 9.74
C LYS A 50 -23.82 0.03 8.25
N LEU A 51 -22.72 -0.60 7.87
CA LEU A 51 -22.32 -0.75 6.48
C LEU A 51 -23.15 -1.86 5.81
N SER A 52 -23.52 -1.60 4.57
CA SER A 52 -24.07 -2.58 3.65
C SER A 52 -22.98 -3.54 3.15
N GLU A 53 -23.40 -4.66 2.56
CA GLU A 53 -22.46 -5.62 1.96
C GLU A 53 -21.59 -4.98 0.87
N ASP A 54 -22.14 -4.03 0.11
CA ASP A 54 -21.39 -3.34 -0.95
C ASP A 54 -20.40 -2.33 -0.40
N GLU A 55 -20.73 -1.65 0.72
CA GLU A 55 -19.76 -0.80 1.43
C GLU A 55 -18.63 -1.62 2.05
N TRP A 56 -18.91 -2.82 2.55
CA TRP A 56 -17.86 -3.74 3.01
C TRP A 56 -16.93 -4.17 1.87
N LYS A 57 -17.48 -4.50 0.69
CA LYS A 57 -16.66 -4.79 -0.50
C LYS A 57 -15.82 -3.58 -0.92
N ALA A 58 -16.39 -2.37 -0.87
CA ALA A 58 -15.66 -1.15 -1.16
C ALA A 58 -14.48 -0.95 -0.19
N LEU A 59 -14.68 -1.22 1.10
CA LEU A 59 -13.60 -1.20 2.10
C LEU A 59 -12.50 -2.22 1.81
N GLU A 60 -12.85 -3.44 1.38
CA GLU A 60 -11.86 -4.45 0.97
C GLU A 60 -11.01 -3.97 -0.22
N ILE A 61 -11.64 -3.29 -1.20
CA ILE A 61 -10.93 -2.70 -2.34
C ILE A 61 -9.99 -1.58 -1.87
N ILE A 62 -10.49 -0.67 -1.01
CA ILE A 62 -9.68 0.43 -0.45
C ILE A 62 -8.48 -0.14 0.33
N HIS A 63 -8.70 -1.17 1.14
CA HIS A 63 -7.61 -1.85 1.87
C HIS A 63 -6.58 -2.42 0.91
N GLN A 64 -6.98 -3.10 -0.17
CA GLN A 64 -6.03 -3.61 -1.16
C GLN A 64 -5.18 -2.50 -1.81
N ILE A 65 -5.78 -1.33 -2.05
CA ILE A 65 -5.06 -0.18 -2.61
C ILE A 65 -4.06 0.39 -1.61
N LEU A 66 -4.47 0.58 -0.34
CA LEU A 66 -3.67 1.19 0.72
C LEU A 66 -2.61 0.25 1.33
N ALA A 67 -2.82 -1.06 1.29
CA ALA A 67 -1.85 -2.05 1.75
C ALA A 67 -0.55 -2.01 0.93
N VAL A 68 -0.62 -1.61 -0.35
CA VAL A 68 0.56 -1.47 -1.23
C VAL A 68 1.52 -0.37 -0.72
N PRO A 69 1.12 0.91 -0.60
CA PRO A 69 1.98 1.92 -0.02
C PRO A 69 2.33 1.59 1.44
N HIS A 70 1.45 0.92 2.20
CA HIS A 70 1.75 0.51 3.59
C HIS A 70 2.99 -0.37 3.65
N THR A 71 2.98 -1.42 2.84
CA THR A 71 4.09 -2.37 2.74
C THR A 71 5.37 -1.68 2.26
N PHE A 72 5.25 -0.78 1.29
CA PHE A 72 6.36 0.02 0.78
C PHE A 72 6.99 0.89 1.89
N GLN A 73 6.18 1.64 2.64
CA GLN A 73 6.63 2.48 3.74
C GLN A 73 7.34 1.65 4.81
N GLN A 74 6.76 0.51 5.21
CA GLN A 74 7.36 -0.37 6.21
C GLN A 74 8.73 -0.91 5.73
N LYS A 75 8.84 -1.32 4.46
CA LYS A 75 10.11 -1.78 3.87
C LYS A 75 11.19 -0.70 3.91
N LEU A 76 10.86 0.55 3.59
CA LEU A 76 11.84 1.65 3.54
C LEU A 76 12.14 2.28 4.91
N SER A 77 11.26 2.08 5.89
CA SER A 77 11.45 2.57 7.27
C SER A 77 12.34 1.65 8.12
N ALA A 78 12.81 0.53 7.57
CA ALA A 78 13.69 -0.39 8.28
C ALA A 78 15.06 0.25 8.58
N ASN A 79 15.45 0.27 9.86
CA ASN A 79 16.67 0.96 10.30
C ASN A 79 17.95 0.10 10.28
N LYS A 80 17.84 -1.23 10.18
CA LYS A 80 18.99 -2.15 10.30
C LYS A 80 19.74 -2.41 9.00
N THR A 81 19.11 -2.10 7.86
CA THR A 81 19.65 -2.37 6.52
C THR A 81 19.55 -1.13 5.66
N PRO A 82 20.50 -0.89 4.74
CA PRO A 82 20.45 0.27 3.85
C PRO A 82 19.22 0.19 2.92
N THR A 83 18.16 0.93 3.27
CA THR A 83 16.88 0.97 2.54
C THR A 83 16.93 1.81 1.27
N LEU A 84 17.94 2.68 1.13
CA LEU A 84 18.13 3.51 -0.06
C LEU A 84 18.23 2.67 -1.34
N SER A 85 18.92 1.52 -1.25
CA SER A 85 19.06 0.55 -2.35
C SER A 85 17.77 -0.14 -2.76
N LEU A 86 16.74 -0.07 -1.90
CA LEU A 86 15.43 -0.69 -2.13
C LEU A 86 14.41 0.31 -2.68
N ALA A 87 14.71 1.61 -2.68
CA ALA A 87 13.76 2.64 -3.10
C ALA A 87 13.30 2.40 -4.54
N ILE A 88 14.22 2.39 -5.51
CA ILE A 88 13.90 2.18 -6.94
C ILE A 88 13.12 0.86 -7.15
N PRO A 89 13.59 -0.30 -6.64
CA PRO A 89 12.82 -1.54 -6.73
C PRO A 89 11.41 -1.46 -6.12
N SER A 90 11.27 -0.79 -4.98
CA SER A 90 9.99 -0.72 -4.27
C SER A 90 8.99 0.19 -4.98
N PHE A 91 9.44 1.30 -5.58
CA PHE A 91 8.60 2.16 -6.42
C PHE A 91 8.12 1.42 -7.67
N TRP A 92 9.02 0.66 -8.31
CA TRP A 92 8.65 -0.16 -9.46
C TRP A 92 7.60 -1.22 -9.09
N GLN A 93 7.80 -1.94 -7.98
CA GLN A 93 6.83 -2.94 -7.50
C GLN A 93 5.46 -2.33 -7.19
N MET A 94 5.44 -1.15 -6.57
CA MET A 94 4.21 -0.42 -6.26
C MET A 94 3.42 -0.06 -7.53
N ILE A 95 4.10 0.43 -8.58
CA ILE A 95 3.48 0.69 -9.89
C ILE A 95 2.83 -0.60 -10.44
N GLN A 96 3.57 -1.72 -10.44
CA GLN A 96 3.05 -2.98 -10.99
C GLN A 96 1.84 -3.50 -10.23
N LEU A 97 1.87 -3.43 -8.89
CA LEU A 97 0.75 -3.86 -8.05
C LEU A 97 -0.50 -3.01 -8.32
N TRP A 98 -0.35 -1.69 -8.36
CA TRP A 98 -1.47 -0.80 -8.68
C TRP A 98 -2.02 -0.99 -10.10
N GLN A 99 -1.17 -1.23 -11.10
CA GLN A 99 -1.61 -1.60 -12.45
C GLN A 99 -2.42 -2.92 -12.45
N GLY A 100 -2.03 -3.91 -11.65
CA GLY A 100 -2.80 -5.14 -11.46
C GLY A 100 -4.17 -4.91 -10.79
N ILE A 101 -4.21 -4.03 -9.78
CA ILE A 101 -5.46 -3.67 -9.09
C ILE A 101 -6.42 -2.96 -10.06
N LYS A 102 -5.94 -2.09 -10.96
CA LYS A 102 -6.78 -1.44 -11.99
C LYS A 102 -7.53 -2.44 -12.86
N ILE A 103 -6.89 -3.55 -13.22
CA ILE A 103 -7.51 -4.61 -14.04
C ILE A 103 -8.63 -5.30 -13.25
N THR A 104 -8.42 -5.47 -11.94
CA THR A 104 -9.33 -6.21 -11.06
C THR A 104 -10.53 -5.35 -10.64
N PHE A 105 -10.32 -4.05 -10.42
CA PHE A 105 -11.33 -3.12 -9.93
C PHE A 105 -11.41 -1.85 -10.81
N PRO A 106 -12.20 -1.89 -11.90
CA PRO A 106 -12.39 -0.75 -12.80
C PRO A 106 -12.89 0.52 -12.08
N ASP A 107 -13.71 0.36 -11.04
CA ASP A 107 -14.27 1.49 -10.28
C ASP A 107 -13.19 2.26 -9.48
N ALA A 108 -12.07 1.60 -9.16
CA ALA A 108 -10.94 2.22 -8.46
C ALA A 108 -9.95 2.92 -9.39
N VAL A 109 -10.13 2.80 -10.72
CA VAL A 109 -9.21 3.36 -11.72
C VAL A 109 -8.95 4.85 -11.54
N PRO A 110 -9.97 5.72 -11.32
CA PRO A 110 -9.72 7.16 -11.15
C PRO A 110 -8.76 7.46 -9.99
N ALA A 111 -8.97 6.83 -8.83
CA ALA A 111 -8.12 7.02 -7.66
C ALA A 111 -6.71 6.44 -7.87
N LEU A 112 -6.61 5.28 -8.54
CA LEU A 112 -5.33 4.65 -8.86
C LEU A 112 -4.53 5.47 -9.87
N ASP A 113 -5.17 6.12 -10.84
CA ASP A 113 -4.50 6.96 -11.81
C ASP A 113 -3.90 8.21 -11.18
N GLU A 114 -4.64 8.89 -10.30
CA GLU A 114 -4.08 10.00 -9.51
C GLU A 114 -2.88 9.55 -8.65
N GLY A 115 -2.99 8.37 -8.03
CA GLY A 115 -1.91 7.77 -7.27
C GLY A 115 -0.68 7.48 -8.12
N LEU A 116 -0.86 6.88 -9.29
CA LEU A 116 0.21 6.53 -10.23
C LEU A 116 0.89 7.78 -10.82
N GLU A 117 0.13 8.82 -11.15
CA GLU A 117 0.68 10.10 -11.59
C GLU A 117 1.58 10.70 -10.51
N LYS A 118 1.11 10.71 -9.26
CA LYS A 118 1.91 11.19 -8.13
C LYS A 118 3.17 10.36 -7.95
N LEU A 119 3.08 9.05 -8.11
CA LEU A 119 4.21 8.13 -7.98
C LEU A 119 5.24 8.33 -9.09
N ALA A 120 4.80 8.66 -10.31
CA ALA A 120 5.68 9.02 -11.42
C ALA A 120 6.52 10.26 -11.11
N THR A 121 5.91 11.33 -10.56
CA THR A 121 6.65 12.53 -10.13
C THR A 121 7.73 12.21 -9.08
N TYR A 122 7.46 11.29 -8.15
CA TYR A 122 8.47 10.87 -7.17
C TYR A 122 9.58 10.04 -7.81
N ARG A 123 9.25 9.17 -8.75
CA ARG A 123 10.23 8.38 -9.49
C ARG A 123 11.19 9.25 -10.28
N GLU A 124 10.69 10.27 -10.98
CA GLU A 124 11.54 11.26 -11.69
C GLU A 124 12.58 11.89 -10.75
N ARG A 125 12.21 12.18 -9.50
CA ARG A 125 13.14 12.71 -8.49
C ARG A 125 14.19 11.70 -8.05
N LEU A 126 13.87 10.41 -8.03
CA LEU A 126 14.84 9.35 -7.73
C LEU A 126 15.89 9.25 -8.84
N ASP A 127 15.45 9.38 -10.10
CA ASP A 127 16.32 9.27 -11.26
C ASP A 127 17.30 10.46 -11.33
N ILE A 128 16.89 11.66 -10.87
CA ILE A 128 17.75 12.84 -10.78
C ILE A 128 18.85 12.69 -9.72
N VAL A 129 18.61 11.94 -8.64
CA VAL A 129 19.53 11.84 -7.50
C VAL A 129 20.39 10.57 -7.64
N PRO A 130 21.69 10.68 -7.98
CA PRO A 130 22.52 9.51 -8.30
C PRO A 130 22.67 8.52 -7.13
N ALA A 131 22.48 8.99 -5.89
CA ALA A 131 22.61 8.18 -4.69
C ALA A 131 21.67 6.95 -4.69
N TYR A 132 20.45 7.07 -5.23
CA TYR A 132 19.52 5.93 -5.30
C TYR A 132 19.99 4.86 -6.28
N THR A 133 20.42 5.28 -7.45
CA THR A 133 20.97 4.39 -8.49
C THR A 133 22.24 3.71 -8.00
N LEU A 134 23.18 4.47 -7.46
CA LEU A 134 24.42 3.94 -6.91
C LEU A 134 24.17 2.98 -5.75
N ALA A 135 23.27 3.31 -4.82
CA ALA A 135 22.93 2.41 -3.71
C ALA A 135 22.31 1.10 -4.20
N THR A 136 21.47 1.14 -5.24
CA THR A 136 20.85 -0.05 -5.84
C THR A 136 21.91 -0.94 -6.51
N ILE A 137 22.85 -0.35 -7.26
CA ILE A 137 23.96 -1.08 -7.89
C ILE A 137 24.92 -1.68 -6.86
N LEU A 138 25.22 -0.94 -5.79
CA LEU A 138 26.12 -1.40 -4.73
C LEU A 138 25.51 -2.50 -3.87
N ASN A 139 24.18 -2.68 -3.87
CA ASN A 139 23.54 -3.77 -3.16
C ASN A 139 23.89 -5.11 -3.82
N PRO A 140 24.61 -6.02 -3.14
CA PRO A 140 25.10 -7.27 -3.72
C PRO A 140 23.98 -8.23 -4.14
N ASN A 141 22.76 -8.06 -3.61
CA ASN A 141 21.59 -8.87 -3.97
C ASN A 141 20.89 -8.36 -5.24
N ALA A 142 21.06 -7.09 -5.61
CA ALA A 142 20.42 -6.49 -6.78
C ALA A 142 21.43 -6.28 -7.93
N LYS A 143 22.56 -5.63 -7.64
CA LYS A 143 23.62 -5.26 -8.60
C LYS A 143 23.01 -4.64 -9.87
N LEU A 144 23.57 -4.93 -11.04
CA LEU A 144 23.01 -4.54 -12.33
C LEU A 144 21.84 -5.45 -12.78
N CYS A 145 21.60 -6.58 -12.11
CA CYS A 145 20.56 -7.53 -12.50
C CYS A 145 19.16 -6.91 -12.45
N TRP A 146 18.91 -6.04 -11.47
CA TRP A 146 17.65 -5.32 -11.38
C TRP A 146 17.42 -4.44 -12.63
N TYR A 147 18.42 -3.66 -13.03
CA TYR A 147 18.34 -2.80 -14.21
C TYR A 147 18.21 -3.61 -15.50
N HIS A 148 19.02 -4.65 -15.70
CA HIS A 148 18.90 -5.47 -16.91
C HIS A 148 17.54 -6.17 -17.06
N HIS A 149 16.88 -6.51 -15.95
CA HIS A 149 15.61 -7.22 -15.97
C HIS A 149 14.40 -6.27 -16.09
N TYR A 150 14.44 -5.11 -15.42
CA TYR A 150 13.30 -4.19 -15.32
C TYR A 150 13.46 -2.89 -16.12
N MET A 151 14.66 -2.61 -16.63
CA MET A 151 15.02 -1.52 -17.53
C MET A 151 15.98 -2.04 -18.63
N PRO A 152 15.57 -3.01 -19.46
CA PRO A 152 16.39 -3.44 -20.59
C PRO A 152 16.47 -2.30 -21.60
N GLY A 153 17.54 -1.50 -21.52
CA GLY A 153 17.99 -0.50 -22.50
C GLY A 153 16.92 0.34 -23.21
N GLU A 154 16.78 1.60 -22.79
CA GLU A 154 17.01 2.65 -23.79
C GLU A 154 18.45 2.44 -24.26
N GLU A 155 18.63 1.71 -25.36
CA GLU A 155 19.91 1.74 -26.07
C GLU A 155 20.20 3.21 -26.33
N ALA A 156 21.30 3.69 -25.76
CA ALA A 156 21.82 5.01 -26.06
C ALA A 156 22.07 5.05 -27.56
N ASP A 157 21.17 5.72 -28.29
CA ASP A 157 21.43 6.23 -29.63
C ASP A 157 22.63 7.19 -29.50
N ALA A 158 23.82 6.65 -29.72
CA ALA A 158 25.09 7.36 -29.84
C ALA A 158 25.72 7.02 -31.20
#